data_AF-A0A962ZLJ3-F1
#
_entry.id   AF-A0A962ZLJ3-F1
#
_cell.length_a   1.000
_cell.length_b   1.000
_cell.length_c   1.000
_cell.angle_alpha   90.00
_cell.angle_beta   90.00
_cell.angle_gamma   90.00
#
_symmetry.space_group_name_H-M   'P 1'
#
loop_
_entity.id
_entity.type
_entity.pdbx_description
1 polymer ?
#
loop_
_entity_poly.entity_id
_entity_poly.type
_entity_poly.pdbx_seq_one_letter_code
_entity_poly.pdbx_strand_id
1 'polypeptide(L)'
;MSERVTHGLRLYAAILTTLSGAAQVATLWLRNLDAAAVLAALLGATYLIIGIGLFGRSRFSLFVAIAVPGTAAAALLHCIGTPAPANLLRIAVDGLIVLLSATVLWRVRHTPTP
;
A
#
# COMPACT_ATOMS: atom_id res chain seq x y z
N MET A 1 -12.39 -10.65 -20.97
CA MET A 1 -12.99 -10.22 -19.67
C MET A 1 -11.96 -10.15 -18.53
N SER A 2 -11.07 -11.15 -18.39
CA SER A 2 -10.02 -11.18 -17.35
C SER A 2 -9.14 -9.92 -17.26
N GLU A 3 -8.73 -9.36 -18.42
CA GLU A 3 -7.81 -8.22 -18.47
C GLU A 3 -8.40 -6.93 -17.86
N ARG A 4 -9.69 -6.65 -18.10
CA ARG A 4 -10.40 -5.50 -17.50
C ARG A 4 -10.44 -5.60 -15.97
N VAL A 5 -10.65 -6.80 -15.44
CA VAL A 5 -10.70 -7.02 -14.00
C VAL A 5 -9.31 -6.86 -13.38
N THR A 6 -8.27 -7.39 -14.01
CA THR A 6 -6.87 -7.20 -13.55
C THR A 6 -6.47 -5.73 -13.56
N HIS A 7 -6.87 -4.98 -14.59
CA HIS A 7 -6.66 -3.54 -14.66
C HIS A 7 -7.41 -2.80 -13.54
N GLY A 8 -8.68 -3.13 -13.32
CA GLY A 8 -9.48 -2.54 -12.24
C GLY A 8 -8.89 -2.80 -10.84
N LEU A 9 -8.53 -4.03 -10.53
CA LEU A 9 -7.91 -4.40 -9.25
C LEU A 9 -6.61 -3.63 -9.01
N ARG A 10 -5.78 -3.50 -10.05
CA ARG A 10 -4.54 -2.75 -9.98
C ARG A 10 -4.78 -1.26 -9.77
N LEU A 11 -5.81 -0.69 -10.42
CA LEU A 11 -6.21 0.69 -10.22
C LEU A 11 -6.67 0.94 -8.78
N TYR A 12 -7.49 0.05 -8.22
CA TYR A 12 -7.90 0.15 -6.81
C TYR A 12 -6.71 0.06 -5.86
N ALA A 13 -5.78 -0.87 -6.09
CA ALA A 13 -4.54 -0.94 -5.31
C ALA A 13 -3.72 0.35 -5.42
N ALA A 14 -3.60 0.93 -6.61
CA ALA A 14 -2.89 2.19 -6.83
C ALA A 14 -3.54 3.35 -6.06
N ILE A 15 -4.87 3.48 -6.13
CA ILE A 15 -5.64 4.52 -5.43
C ILE A 15 -5.48 4.37 -3.92
N LEU A 16 -5.69 3.18 -3.37
CA LEU A 16 -5.58 2.93 -1.94
C LEU A 16 -4.16 3.22 -1.43
N THR A 17 -3.14 2.77 -2.15
CA THR A 17 -1.75 3.02 -1.79
C THR A 17 -1.44 4.52 -1.79
N THR A 18 -1.94 5.24 -2.81
CA THR A 18 -1.71 6.68 -2.94
C THR A 18 -2.43 7.47 -1.86
N LEU A 19 -3.71 7.16 -1.58
CA LEU A 19 -4.49 7.82 -0.52
C LEU A 19 -3.89 7.53 0.86
N SER A 20 -3.46 6.30 1.13
CA SER A 20 -2.78 5.94 2.38
C SER A 20 -1.47 6.69 2.55
N GLY A 21 -0.64 6.77 1.50
CA GLY A 21 0.60 7.55 1.52
C GLY A 21 0.35 9.04 1.73
N ALA A 22 -0.61 9.61 1.01
CA ALA A 22 -1.00 11.01 1.15
C ALA A 22 -1.52 11.31 2.57
N ALA A 23 -2.33 10.44 3.16
CA ALA A 23 -2.80 10.59 4.53
C ALA A 23 -1.64 10.60 5.53
N GLN A 24 -0.65 9.70 5.38
CA GLN A 24 0.53 9.68 6.24
C GLN A 24 1.33 10.99 6.17
N VAL A 25 1.51 11.55 4.97
CA VAL A 25 2.16 12.85 4.79
C VAL A 25 1.30 13.99 5.34
N ALA A 26 -0.01 13.98 5.09
CA ALA A 26 -0.93 15.01 5.55
C ALA A 26 -1.01 15.10 7.08
N THR A 27 -0.88 13.98 7.80
CA THR A 27 -0.86 13.99 9.27
C THR A 27 0.28 14.81 9.86
N LEU A 28 1.34 15.13 9.10
CA LEU A 28 2.41 16.02 9.57
C LEU A 28 1.91 17.42 9.92
N TRP A 29 0.87 17.90 9.24
CA TRP A 29 0.26 19.20 9.54
C TRP A 29 -0.59 19.18 10.82
N LEU A 30 -0.90 18.00 11.37
CA LEU A 30 -1.81 17.82 12.50
C LEU A 30 -1.09 17.37 13.78
N ARG A 31 0.23 17.18 13.75
CA ARG A 31 1.01 16.68 14.89
C ARG A 31 2.35 17.39 15.01
N ASN A 32 2.97 17.27 16.18
CA ASN A 32 4.32 17.78 16.41
C ASN A 32 5.34 17.04 15.52
N LEU A 33 6.33 17.78 15.04
CA LEU A 33 7.45 17.20 14.29
C LEU A 33 8.42 16.52 15.26
N ASP A 34 8.29 15.20 15.39
CA ASP A 34 9.23 14.33 16.08
C ASP A 34 9.84 13.29 15.12
N ALA A 35 10.74 12.44 15.64
CA ALA A 35 11.37 11.40 14.82
C ALA A 35 10.36 10.41 14.22
N ALA A 36 9.26 10.11 14.93
CA ALA A 36 8.21 9.23 14.44
C ALA A 36 7.40 9.88 13.30
N ALA A 37 7.20 11.19 13.33
CA ALA A 37 6.59 11.98 12.27
C ALA A 37 7.44 11.91 11.00
N VAL A 38 8.75 12.09 11.09
CA VAL A 38 9.67 11.97 9.94
C VAL A 38 9.62 10.56 9.34
N LEU A 39 9.64 9.51 10.16
CA LEU A 39 9.56 8.14 9.68
C LEU A 39 8.22 7.87 8.96
N ALA A 40 7.12 8.35 9.53
CA ALA A 40 5.81 8.26 8.89
C ALA A 40 5.73 9.04 7.57
N ALA A 41 6.41 10.20 7.48
CA ALA A 41 6.53 10.97 6.24
C ALA A 41 7.28 10.18 5.15
N LEU A 42 8.44 9.61 5.50
CA LEU A 42 9.25 8.80 4.60
C LEU A 42 8.49 7.56 4.11
N LEU A 43 7.76 6.91 5.02
CA LEU A 43 6.92 5.78 4.68
C LEU A 43 5.76 6.21 3.77
N GLY A 44 5.11 7.33 4.07
CA GLY A 44 4.06 7.92 3.23
C GLY A 44 4.56 8.28 1.82
N ALA A 45 5.75 8.88 1.70
CA ALA A 45 6.38 9.17 0.42
C ALA A 45 6.68 7.88 -0.37
N THR A 46 7.16 6.83 0.31
CA THR A 46 7.37 5.51 -0.30
C THR A 46 6.07 4.95 -0.88
N TYR A 47 4.96 5.07 -0.16
CA TYR A 47 3.64 4.67 -0.65
C TYR A 47 3.21 5.46 -1.89
N LEU A 48 3.47 6.77 -1.95
CA LEU A 48 3.18 7.58 -3.14
C LEU A 48 3.99 7.10 -4.36
N ILE A 49 5.28 6.79 -4.19
CA ILE A 49 6.13 6.25 -5.27
C ILE A 49 5.60 4.90 -5.75
N ILE A 50 5.20 4.02 -4.82
CA ILE A 50 4.58 2.74 -5.16
C ILE A 50 3.28 2.96 -5.94
N GLY A 51 2.44 3.89 -5.52
CA GLY A 51 1.21 4.28 -6.21
C GLY A 51 1.47 4.66 -7.67
N ILE A 52 2.44 5.54 -7.92
CA ILE A 52 2.87 5.93 -9.27
C ILE A 52 3.31 4.68 -10.08
N GLY A 53 4.13 3.81 -9.49
CA GLY A 53 4.54 2.57 -10.13
C GLY A 53 3.39 1.60 -10.41
N LEU A 54 2.35 1.59 -9.57
CA LEU A 54 1.14 0.80 -9.79
C LEU A 54 0.32 1.36 -10.95
N PHE A 55 0.23 2.69 -11.13
CA PHE A 55 -0.38 3.27 -12.34
C PHE A 55 0.40 2.91 -13.62
N GLY A 56 1.73 2.91 -13.58
CA GLY A 56 2.61 2.66 -14.74
C GLY A 56 2.72 1.21 -15.25
N ARG A 57 1.79 0.31 -14.93
CA ARG A 57 1.75 -1.12 -15.36
C ARG A 57 3.00 -1.99 -15.03
N SER A 58 4.01 -1.48 -14.33
CA SER A 58 5.20 -2.26 -13.89
C SER A 58 4.84 -3.50 -13.06
N ARG A 59 5.51 -4.64 -13.30
CA ARG A 59 5.33 -5.84 -12.45
C ARG A 59 6.08 -5.72 -11.13
N PHE A 60 7.18 -4.98 -11.11
CA PHE A 60 7.98 -4.74 -9.90
C PHE A 60 7.18 -3.98 -8.84
N SER A 61 6.37 -2.99 -9.25
CA SER A 61 5.54 -2.24 -8.30
C SER A 61 4.52 -3.10 -7.56
N LEU A 62 4.05 -4.21 -8.13
CA LEU A 62 3.19 -5.17 -7.43
C LEU A 62 3.92 -5.89 -6.30
N PHE A 63 5.19 -6.26 -6.49
CA PHE A 63 5.99 -6.88 -5.43
C PHE A 63 6.25 -5.89 -4.29
N VAL A 64 6.60 -4.65 -4.63
CA VAL A 64 6.85 -3.61 -3.63
C VAL A 64 5.55 -3.24 -2.88
N ALA A 65 4.41 -3.20 -3.58
CA ALA A 65 3.09 -2.98 -2.98
C ALA A 65 2.61 -4.14 -2.10
N ILE A 66 3.23 -5.31 -2.18
CA ILE A 66 3.02 -6.42 -1.24
C ILE A 66 3.98 -6.27 -0.06
N ALA A 67 5.28 -6.15 -0.34
CA ALA A 67 6.32 -6.18 0.68
C ALA A 67 6.25 -4.97 1.63
N VAL A 68 6.13 -3.75 1.10
CA VAL A 68 6.19 -2.54 1.94
C VAL A 68 4.94 -2.40 2.82
N PRO A 69 3.69 -2.45 2.31
CA PRO A 69 2.52 -2.43 3.18
C PRO A 69 2.42 -3.65 4.10
N GLY A 70 2.83 -4.84 3.63
CA GLY A 70 2.84 -6.05 4.46
C GLY A 70 3.80 -5.94 5.65
N THR A 71 5.02 -5.44 5.42
CA THR A 71 5.99 -5.20 6.50
C THR A 71 5.56 -4.08 7.44
N ALA A 72 4.96 -2.99 6.92
CA ALA A 72 4.42 -1.92 7.73
C ALA A 72 3.28 -2.41 8.66
N ALA A 73 2.32 -3.18 8.11
CA ALA A 73 1.25 -3.77 8.89
C ALA A 73 1.77 -4.74 9.97
N ALA A 74 2.73 -5.61 9.61
CA ALA A 74 3.35 -6.54 10.56
C ALA A 74 4.09 -5.80 11.69
N ALA A 75 4.83 -4.74 11.36
CA ALA A 75 5.51 -3.91 12.34
C ALA A 75 4.51 -3.22 13.30
N LEU A 76 3.40 -2.70 12.78
CA LEU A 76 2.35 -2.10 13.63
C LEU A 76 1.71 -3.14 14.57
N LEU A 77 1.48 -4.36 14.09
CA LEU A 77 0.94 -5.45 14.90
C LEU A 77 1.91 -5.93 15.98
N HIS A 78 3.22 -5.90 15.70
CA HIS A 78 4.24 -6.41 16.62
C HIS A 78 4.71 -5.37 17.64
N CYS A 79 4.83 -4.11 17.24
CA CYS A 79 5.43 -3.06 18.07
C CYS A 79 4.42 -2.27 18.91
N ILE A 80 3.12 -2.33 18.56
CA ILE A 80 2.08 -1.57 19.25
C ILE A 80 1.24 -2.57 20.04
N GLY A 81 1.02 -2.29 21.33
CA GLY A 81 0.13 -3.07 22.20
C GLY A 81 -1.33 -3.01 21.73
N THR A 82 -2.24 -2.43 22.51
CA THR A 82 -3.62 -2.21 22.04
C THR A 82 -3.63 -1.16 20.92
N PRO A 83 -3.98 -1.53 19.67
CA PRO A 83 -3.87 -0.63 18.55
C PRO A 83 -4.97 0.44 18.59
N ALA A 84 -4.58 1.71 18.50
CA ALA A 84 -5.53 2.80 18.31
C ALA A 84 -6.36 2.60 17.03
N PRO A 85 -7.59 3.13 16.94
CA PRO A 85 -8.48 2.93 15.79
C PRO A 85 -7.83 3.31 14.44
N ALA A 86 -7.01 4.37 14.44
CA ALA A 86 -6.28 4.80 13.25
C ALA A 86 -5.26 3.75 12.76
N ASN A 87 -4.61 3.04 13.70
CA ASN A 87 -3.65 1.99 13.36
C ASN A 87 -4.36 0.74 12.83
N LEU A 88 -5.51 0.39 13.41
CA LEU A 88 -6.35 -0.71 12.89
C LEU A 88 -6.82 -0.42 11.46
N LEU A 89 -7.32 0.79 11.21
CA LEU A 89 -7.72 1.19 9.87
C LEU A 89 -6.55 1.11 8.88
N ARG A 90 -5.37 1.59 9.30
CA ARG A 90 -4.15 1.49 8.49
C ARG A 90 -3.77 0.05 8.17
N ILE A 91 -3.75 -0.83 9.17
CA ILE A 91 -3.46 -2.26 8.99
C ILE A 91 -4.45 -2.90 8.02
N ALA A 92 -5.74 -2.58 8.15
CA ALA A 92 -6.78 -3.09 7.24
C ALA A 92 -6.57 -2.61 5.80
N VAL A 93 -6.23 -1.32 5.60
CA VAL A 93 -5.91 -0.77 4.28
C VAL A 93 -4.66 -1.42 3.69
N ASP A 94 -3.59 -1.57 4.49
CA ASP A 94 -2.35 -2.24 4.06
C ASP A 94 -2.63 -3.71 3.67
N GLY A 95 -3.42 -4.43 4.46
CA GLY A 95 -3.86 -5.78 4.14
C GLY A 95 -4.65 -5.85 2.84
N LEU A 96 -5.55 -4.89 2.58
CA LEU A 96 -6.31 -4.82 1.34
C LEU A 96 -5.39 -4.55 0.13
N ILE A 97 -4.41 -3.63 0.27
CA ILE A 97 -3.41 -3.36 -0.77
C ILE A 97 -2.61 -4.61 -1.11
N VAL A 98 -2.16 -5.36 -0.09
CA VAL A 98 -1.44 -6.62 -0.23
C VAL A 98 -2.28 -7.64 -1.00
N LEU A 99 -3.54 -7.86 -0.59
CA LEU A 99 -4.43 -8.83 -1.22
C LEU A 99 -4.72 -8.49 -2.68
N LEU A 100 -5.02 -7.22 -2.98
CA LEU A 100 -5.27 -6.77 -4.35
C LEU A 100 -4.03 -6.94 -5.22
N SER A 101 -2.86 -6.55 -4.71
CA SER A 101 -1.58 -6.64 -5.44
C SER A 101 -1.15 -8.08 -5.67
N ALA A 102 -1.31 -8.95 -4.67
CA ALA A 102 -1.05 -10.38 -4.78
C ALA A 102 -1.99 -11.06 -5.78
N THR A 103 -3.28 -10.70 -5.76
CA THR A 103 -4.26 -11.22 -6.73
C THR A 103 -3.92 -10.81 -8.16
N VAL A 104 -3.54 -9.55 -8.38
CA VAL A 104 -3.10 -9.06 -9.70
C VAL A 104 -1.84 -9.79 -10.14
N LEU A 105 -0.85 -9.94 -9.26
CA LEU A 105 0.39 -10.63 -9.56
C LEU A 105 0.17 -12.11 -9.90
N TRP A 106 -0.68 -12.79 -9.14
CA TRP A 106 -1.08 -14.17 -9.40
C TRP A 106 -1.69 -14.33 -10.80
N ARG A 107 -2.66 -13.46 -11.13
CA ARG A 107 -3.30 -13.45 -12.45
C ARG A 107 -2.31 -13.18 -13.57
N VAL A 108 -1.41 -12.20 -13.42
CA VAL A 108 -0.39 -11.91 -14.44
C VAL A 108 0.54 -13.12 -14.66
N ARG A 109 0.82 -13.93 -13.63
CA ARG A 109 1.63 -15.16 -13.77
C ARG A 109 0.88 -16.33 -14.41
N HIS A 110 -0.42 -16.47 -14.12
CA HIS A 110 -1.21 -17.66 -14.50
C HIS A 110 -2.17 -17.43 -15.67
N THR A 111 -2.13 -16.26 -16.30
CA THR A 111 -2.86 -16.04 -17.56
C THR A 111 -1.93 -16.41 -18.70
N PRO A 112 -2.23 -17.45 -19.50
CA PRO A 112 -1.39 -17.80 -20.66
C PRO A 112 -1.42 -16.63 -21.66
N THR A 113 -0.24 -16.14 -22.02
CA THR A 113 -0.08 -15.26 -23.18
C THR A 113 -0.28 -16.10 -24.44
N PRO A 114 -1.14 -15.65 -25.40
CA PRO A 114 -1.27 -16.33 -26.68
C PRO A 114 0.03 -16.29 -27.48
#